data_AF-A0A1C0B536-F1
#
_entry.id   AF-A0A1C0B536-F1
#
_cell.length_a   1.000
_cell.length_b   1.000
_cell.length_c   1.000
_cell.angle_alpha   90.00
_cell.angle_beta   90.00
_cell.angle_gamma   90.00
#
_symmetry.space_group_name_H-M   'P 1'
#
loop_
_entity.id
_entity.type
_entity.pdbx_description
1 polymer ?
#
loop_
_entity_poly.entity_id
_entity_poly.type
_entity_poly.pdbx_seq_one_letter_code
_entity_poly.pdbx_strand_id
1 'polypeptide(L)'
;MKKLLISLSLFVNLVFGTSFDDAFDAFAKADYDKAFKLFEELEKSGDINAQFYLGLFYYDGKGIAKNYEKAIELYEKAANRGDADSQYNLGLIYVEGIATKQDYEKAKYWWEKAAAQKYNSAEFNLGIMYENAEGVKEDKTLAKQWYKKACNNGLEDACSAYEDLDKQGF
;
A
#
# COMPACT_ATOMS: atom_id res chain seq x y z
N MET A 1 -51.27 -24.02 -14.11
CA MET A 1 -50.46 -24.12 -12.86
C MET A 1 -49.26 -25.03 -13.10
N LYS A 2 -48.10 -24.46 -13.41
CA LYS A 2 -46.80 -25.17 -13.41
C LYS A 2 -45.94 -24.48 -12.36
N LYS A 3 -45.49 -25.27 -11.39
CA LYS A 3 -44.76 -24.83 -10.19
C LYS A 3 -43.45 -24.17 -10.59
N LEU A 4 -43.25 -22.95 -10.10
CA LEU A 4 -42.00 -22.22 -10.09
C LEU A 4 -41.08 -22.89 -9.05
N LEU A 5 -40.22 -23.81 -9.50
CA LEU A 5 -39.12 -24.31 -8.67
C LEU A 5 -37.96 -23.33 -8.82
N ILE A 6 -38.02 -22.23 -8.06
CA ILE A 6 -36.80 -21.48 -7.75
C ILE A 6 -35.99 -22.40 -6.84
N SER A 7 -34.84 -22.84 -7.32
CA SER A 7 -33.92 -23.68 -6.56
C SER A 7 -33.56 -22.99 -5.25
N LEU A 8 -33.87 -23.65 -4.13
CA LEU A 8 -33.58 -23.24 -2.76
C LEU A 8 -32.06 -23.08 -2.47
N SER A 9 -31.21 -23.28 -3.47
CA SER A 9 -29.75 -23.05 -3.41
C SER A 9 -29.35 -21.58 -3.61
N LEU A 10 -30.24 -20.70 -4.08
CA LEU A 10 -29.91 -19.27 -4.26
C LEU A 10 -30.15 -18.41 -3.01
N PHE A 11 -30.81 -18.92 -1.98
CA PHE A 11 -31.25 -18.12 -0.82
C PHE A 11 -30.52 -18.42 0.51
N VAL A 12 -29.46 -19.23 0.51
CA VAL A 12 -28.65 -19.48 1.71
C VAL A 12 -27.35 -18.66 1.74
N ASN A 13 -26.97 -18.00 0.65
CA ASN A 13 -25.78 -17.13 0.63
C ASN A 13 -26.03 -15.69 1.10
N LEU A 14 -27.20 -15.38 1.69
CA LEU A 14 -27.59 -14.00 1.99
C LEU A 14 -27.58 -13.61 3.48
N VAL A 15 -26.93 -14.37 4.38
CA VAL A 15 -26.95 -14.02 5.82
C VAL A 15 -25.57 -13.92 6.50
N PHE A 16 -24.47 -14.41 5.91
CA PHE A 16 -23.11 -14.11 6.41
C PHE A 16 -22.13 -14.06 5.24
N GLY A 17 -22.23 -13.03 4.40
CA GLY A 17 -21.17 -12.77 3.42
C GLY A 17 -19.88 -12.45 4.16
N THR A 18 -18.76 -13.03 3.74
CA THR A 18 -17.44 -12.69 4.27
C THR A 18 -17.22 -11.19 4.16
N SER A 19 -17.05 -10.52 5.30
CA SER A 19 -16.80 -9.08 5.33
C SER A 19 -15.31 -8.80 5.45
N PHE A 20 -14.89 -7.62 4.97
CA PHE A 20 -13.55 -7.13 5.22
C PHE A 20 -13.25 -7.04 6.73
N ASP A 21 -14.24 -6.65 7.53
CA ASP A 21 -14.10 -6.55 8.99
C ASP A 21 -13.78 -7.91 9.63
N ASP A 22 -14.40 -9.00 9.17
CA ASP A 22 -14.08 -10.35 9.65
C ASP A 22 -12.65 -10.77 9.29
N ALA A 23 -12.20 -10.43 8.08
CA ALA A 23 -10.86 -10.72 7.60
C ALA A 23 -9.81 -9.92 8.39
N PHE A 24 -10.06 -8.64 8.61
CA PHE A 24 -9.21 -7.75 9.37
C PHE A 24 -9.18 -8.10 10.86
N ASP A 25 -10.32 -8.45 11.47
CA ASP A 25 -10.37 -8.92 12.86
C ASP A 25 -9.56 -10.20 13.06
N ALA A 26 -9.65 -11.16 12.12
CA ALA A 26 -8.80 -12.34 12.12
C ALA A 26 -7.31 -11.98 12.01
N PHE A 27 -6.96 -11.05 11.12
CA PHE A 27 -5.58 -10.57 10.95
C PHE A 27 -5.05 -9.90 12.23
N ALA A 28 -5.84 -9.02 12.84
CA ALA A 28 -5.51 -8.32 14.07
C ALA A 28 -5.33 -9.27 15.26
N LYS A 29 -6.05 -10.39 15.28
CA LYS A 29 -5.92 -11.46 16.27
C LYS A 29 -4.80 -12.47 15.94
N ALA A 30 -4.04 -12.23 14.89
CA ALA A 30 -3.00 -13.12 14.36
C ALA A 30 -3.52 -14.52 13.97
N ASP A 31 -4.82 -14.65 13.68
CA ASP A 31 -5.39 -15.82 13.03
C ASP A 31 -5.14 -15.72 11.51
N TYR A 32 -3.86 -15.86 11.15
CA TYR A 32 -3.36 -15.63 9.80
C TYR A 32 -3.94 -16.61 8.77
N ASP A 33 -4.21 -17.85 9.16
CA ASP A 33 -4.82 -18.85 8.28
C ASP A 33 -6.26 -18.47 7.92
N LYS A 34 -7.05 -18.00 8.90
CA LYS A 34 -8.40 -17.52 8.67
C LYS A 34 -8.40 -16.22 7.87
N ALA A 35 -7.57 -15.26 8.27
CA ALA A 35 -7.47 -13.96 7.60
C ALA A 35 -7.09 -14.11 6.13
N PHE A 36 -6.08 -14.94 5.82
CA PHE A 36 -5.64 -15.19 4.45
C PHE A 36 -6.79 -15.72 3.57
N LYS A 37 -7.52 -16.74 4.04
CA LYS A 37 -8.67 -17.29 3.31
C LYS A 37 -9.77 -16.26 3.06
N LEU A 38 -10.10 -15.47 4.08
CA LEU A 38 -11.11 -14.42 3.95
C LEU A 38 -10.68 -13.33 2.96
N PHE A 39 -9.41 -12.90 3.00
CA PHE A 39 -8.89 -11.97 2.01
C PHE A 39 -8.84 -12.58 0.60
N GLU A 40 -8.53 -13.86 0.42
CA GLU A 40 -8.62 -14.52 -0.89
C GLU A 40 -10.04 -14.52 -1.46
N GLU A 41 -11.05 -14.71 -0.62
CA GLU A 41 -12.46 -14.64 -1.03
C GLU A 41 -12.86 -13.22 -1.42
N LEU A 42 -12.45 -12.22 -0.63
CA LEU A 42 -12.68 -10.80 -0.92
C LEU A 42 -11.95 -10.35 -2.20
N GLU A 43 -10.72 -10.81 -2.43
CA GLU A 43 -9.94 -10.51 -3.63
C GLU A 43 -10.64 -11.02 -4.90
N LYS A 44 -11.21 -12.23 -4.86
CA LYS A 44 -12.01 -12.79 -5.97
C LYS A 44 -13.24 -11.94 -6.28
N SER A 45 -13.81 -11.28 -5.27
CA SER A 45 -14.90 -10.31 -5.46
C SER A 45 -14.43 -8.91 -5.88
N GLY A 46 -13.12 -8.69 -5.99
CA GLY A 46 -12.52 -7.45 -6.49
C GLY A 46 -12.29 -6.39 -5.41
N ASP A 47 -12.29 -6.76 -4.13
CA ASP A 47 -11.99 -5.85 -3.03
C ASP A 47 -10.53 -5.33 -3.11
N ILE A 48 -10.35 -4.01 -3.03
CA ILE A 48 -9.02 -3.36 -3.15
C ILE A 48 -8.19 -3.60 -1.89
N ASN A 49 -8.82 -3.49 -0.72
CA ASN A 49 -8.11 -3.63 0.54
C ASN A 49 -7.62 -5.09 0.68
N ALA A 50 -8.42 -6.07 0.27
CA ALA A 50 -8.01 -7.47 0.25
C ALA A 50 -6.78 -7.70 -0.65
N GLN A 51 -6.66 -7.01 -1.77
CA GLN A 51 -5.47 -7.06 -2.63
C GLN A 51 -4.23 -6.56 -1.87
N PHE A 52 -4.34 -5.42 -1.18
CA PHE A 52 -3.26 -4.90 -0.33
C PHE A 52 -2.87 -5.89 0.78
N TYR A 53 -3.82 -6.41 1.56
CA TYR A 53 -3.52 -7.33 2.65
C TYR A 53 -2.91 -8.65 2.17
N LEU A 54 -3.41 -9.22 1.07
CA LEU A 54 -2.76 -10.39 0.47
C LEU A 54 -1.33 -10.07 0.00
N GLY A 55 -1.11 -8.86 -0.53
CA GLY A 55 0.24 -8.37 -0.84
C GLY A 55 1.14 -8.41 0.40
N LEU A 56 0.66 -7.90 1.54
CA LEU A 56 1.39 -7.96 2.82
C LEU A 56 1.67 -9.40 3.27
N PHE A 57 0.69 -10.30 3.14
CA PHE A 57 0.86 -11.72 3.47
C PHE A 57 2.04 -12.34 2.71
N TYR A 58 2.09 -12.11 1.39
CA TYR A 58 3.15 -12.64 0.54
C TYR A 58 4.49 -11.93 0.74
N TYR A 59 4.49 -10.64 1.11
CA TYR A 59 5.70 -9.87 1.38
C TYR A 59 6.36 -10.28 2.72
N ASP A 60 5.56 -10.36 3.79
CA ASP A 60 6.04 -10.65 5.14
C ASP A 60 6.15 -12.15 5.43
N GLY A 61 5.38 -12.99 4.73
CA GLY A 61 5.31 -14.44 4.99
C GLY A 61 4.57 -14.77 6.29
N LYS A 62 3.52 -14.02 6.64
CA LYS A 62 2.74 -14.25 7.87
C LYS A 62 1.75 -15.40 7.67
N GLY A 63 2.04 -16.58 8.21
CA GLY A 63 1.16 -17.75 8.04
C GLY A 63 1.22 -18.41 6.65
N ILE A 64 1.95 -17.82 5.70
CA ILE A 64 2.22 -18.40 4.38
C ILE A 64 3.70 -18.22 4.01
N ALA A 65 4.17 -18.94 2.99
CA ALA A 65 5.51 -18.73 2.45
C ALA A 65 5.60 -17.36 1.75
N LYS A 66 6.73 -16.66 1.92
CA LYS A 66 7.01 -15.43 1.20
C LYS A 66 7.02 -15.65 -0.31
N ASN A 67 6.47 -14.69 -1.05
CA ASN A 67 6.50 -14.64 -2.50
C ASN A 67 6.43 -13.18 -2.95
N TYR A 68 7.60 -12.57 -3.17
CA TYR A 68 7.68 -11.14 -3.47
C TYR A 68 7.05 -10.81 -4.83
N GLU A 69 7.16 -11.69 -5.82
CA GLU A 69 6.54 -11.53 -7.13
C GLU A 69 5.01 -11.45 -7.01
N LYS A 70 4.41 -12.31 -6.18
CA LYS A 70 2.97 -12.27 -5.92
C LYS A 70 2.55 -11.04 -5.13
N ALA A 71 3.38 -10.60 -4.18
CA ALA A 71 3.15 -9.35 -3.48
C ALA A 71 3.14 -8.14 -4.44
N ILE A 72 4.12 -8.06 -5.34
CA ILE A 72 4.19 -7.02 -6.38
C ILE A 72 2.94 -7.03 -7.25
N GLU A 73 2.51 -8.19 -7.76
CA GLU A 73 1.30 -8.31 -8.58
C GLU A 73 0.05 -7.75 -7.87
N LEU A 74 -0.12 -8.11 -6.59
CA LEU A 74 -1.26 -7.68 -5.79
C LEU A 74 -1.22 -6.19 -5.45
N TYR A 75 -0.04 -5.68 -5.08
CA TYR A 75 0.14 -4.25 -4.88
C TYR A 75 -0.08 -3.46 -6.16
N GLU A 76 0.42 -3.90 -7.32
CA GLU A 76 0.17 -3.24 -8.61
C GLU A 76 -1.33 -3.20 -8.91
N LYS A 77 -2.06 -4.29 -8.65
CA LYS A 77 -3.52 -4.35 -8.85
C LYS A 77 -4.26 -3.32 -7.98
N ALA A 78 -3.91 -3.21 -6.70
CA ALA A 78 -4.51 -2.25 -5.77
C ALA A 78 -4.07 -0.80 -6.07
N ALA A 79 -2.78 -0.58 -6.29
CA ALA A 79 -2.18 0.73 -6.54
C ALA A 79 -2.73 1.39 -7.82
N ASN A 80 -2.95 0.60 -8.88
CA ASN A 80 -3.57 1.08 -10.11
C ASN A 80 -5.02 1.54 -9.92
N ARG A 81 -5.67 1.12 -8.83
CA ARG A 81 -7.03 1.52 -8.45
C ARG A 81 -7.06 2.61 -7.39
N GLY A 82 -5.89 3.16 -7.03
CA GLY A 82 -5.77 4.29 -6.12
C GLY A 82 -5.40 3.93 -4.68
N ASP A 83 -5.10 2.67 -4.37
CA ASP A 83 -4.68 2.30 -3.01
C ASP A 83 -3.33 2.94 -2.64
N ALA A 84 -3.34 3.88 -1.68
CA ALA A 84 -2.15 4.65 -1.32
C ALA A 84 -1.09 3.81 -0.61
N ASP A 85 -1.50 2.85 0.21
CA ASP A 85 -0.58 1.93 0.90
C ASP A 85 0.16 1.03 -0.11
N SER A 86 -0.54 0.48 -1.10
CA SER A 86 0.10 -0.31 -2.16
C SER A 86 1.01 0.53 -3.04
N GLN A 87 0.62 1.78 -3.36
CA GLN A 87 1.51 2.72 -4.05
C GLN A 87 2.78 2.99 -3.23
N TYR A 88 2.65 3.23 -1.93
CA TYR A 88 3.79 3.41 -1.04
C TYR A 88 4.71 2.19 -0.99
N ASN A 89 4.14 1.00 -0.84
CA ASN A 89 4.91 -0.26 -0.78
C ASN A 89 5.59 -0.61 -2.10
N LEU A 90 4.98 -0.33 -3.26
CA LEU A 90 5.65 -0.46 -4.54
C LEU A 90 6.86 0.47 -4.62
N GLY A 91 6.75 1.69 -4.11
CA GLY A 91 7.89 2.61 -4.07
C GLY A 91 9.06 2.06 -3.28
N LEU A 92 8.80 1.47 -2.10
CA LEU A 92 9.85 0.80 -1.30
C LEU A 92 10.47 -0.37 -2.05
N ILE A 93 9.65 -1.23 -2.66
CA ILE A 93 10.12 -2.38 -3.45
C ILE A 93 11.07 -1.94 -4.57
N TYR A 94 10.76 -0.86 -5.28
CA TYR A 94 11.59 -0.37 -6.37
C TYR A 94 12.85 0.36 -5.89
N VAL A 95 12.83 1.05 -4.75
CA VAL A 95 14.06 1.59 -4.13
C VAL A 95 14.99 0.48 -3.68
N GLU A 96 14.46 -0.60 -3.11
CA GLU A 96 15.30 -1.68 -2.57
C GLU A 96 15.66 -2.75 -3.63
N GLY A 97 14.95 -2.80 -4.75
CA GLY A 97 15.12 -3.85 -5.75
C GLY A 97 14.67 -5.23 -5.25
N ILE A 98 13.60 -5.29 -4.45
CA ILE A 98 13.08 -6.56 -3.92
C ILE A 98 12.39 -7.34 -5.05
N ALA A 99 12.94 -8.50 -5.41
CA ALA A 99 12.46 -9.36 -6.50
C ALA A 99 12.30 -8.63 -7.86
N THR A 100 12.94 -7.47 -8.00
CA THR A 100 13.01 -6.65 -9.21
C THR A 100 14.38 -5.99 -9.27
N LYS A 101 14.69 -5.29 -10.36
CA LYS A 101 15.85 -4.39 -10.35
C LYS A 101 15.49 -3.11 -9.59
N GLN A 102 16.45 -2.56 -8.85
CA GLN A 102 16.32 -1.22 -8.28
C GLN A 102 15.99 -0.22 -9.40
N ASP A 103 14.98 0.62 -9.15
CA ASP A 103 14.42 1.56 -10.11
C ASP A 103 13.83 2.78 -9.37
N TYR A 104 14.67 3.77 -9.12
CA TYR A 104 14.27 4.99 -8.43
C TYR A 104 13.18 5.79 -9.18
N GLU A 105 13.15 5.73 -10.51
CA GLU A 105 12.13 6.43 -11.31
C GLU A 105 10.75 5.81 -11.09
N LYS A 106 10.67 4.46 -11.07
CA LYS A 106 9.42 3.78 -10.69
C LYS A 106 9.06 4.02 -9.24
N ALA A 107 10.04 4.05 -8.34
CA ALA A 107 9.77 4.33 -6.94
C ALA A 107 9.14 5.72 -6.76
N LYS A 108 9.76 6.72 -7.36
CA LYS A 108 9.28 8.09 -7.40
C LYS A 108 7.87 8.17 -7.99
N TYR A 109 7.62 7.51 -9.13
CA TYR A 109 6.30 7.48 -9.75
C TYR A 109 5.21 7.00 -8.79
N TRP A 110 5.47 5.91 -8.06
CA TRP A 110 4.50 5.37 -7.12
C TRP A 110 4.35 6.24 -5.86
N TRP A 111 5.44 6.77 -5.32
CA TRP A 111 5.37 7.70 -4.20
C TRP A 111 4.72 9.03 -4.54
N GLU A 112 4.89 9.57 -5.75
CA GLU A 112 4.17 10.78 -6.19
C GLU A 112 2.65 10.54 -6.22
N LYS A 113 2.20 9.34 -6.60
CA LYS A 113 0.79 8.96 -6.55
C LYS A 113 0.27 8.85 -5.11
N ALA A 114 1.02 8.21 -4.21
CA ALA A 114 0.65 8.12 -2.80
C ALA A 114 0.63 9.51 -2.14
N ALA A 115 1.63 10.34 -2.44
CA ALA A 115 1.74 11.71 -1.96
C ALA A 115 0.61 12.62 -2.47
N ALA A 116 0.11 12.40 -3.69
CA ALA A 116 -1.08 13.11 -4.18
C ALA A 116 -2.34 12.86 -3.31
N GLN A 117 -2.33 11.77 -2.53
CA GLN A 117 -3.36 11.41 -1.55
C GLN A 117 -3.00 11.82 -0.11
N LYS A 118 -1.96 12.66 0.05
CA LYS A 118 -1.42 13.12 1.35
C LYS A 118 -0.83 11.99 2.21
N TYR A 119 -0.31 10.95 1.57
CA TYR A 119 0.40 9.88 2.27
C TYR A 119 1.76 10.41 2.76
N ASN A 120 1.83 10.79 4.03
CA ASN A 120 2.95 11.55 4.60
C ASN A 120 4.31 10.82 4.51
N SER A 121 4.35 9.49 4.65
CA SER A 121 5.58 8.71 4.46
C SER A 121 6.08 8.75 3.01
N ALA A 122 5.18 8.81 2.03
CA ALA A 122 5.56 8.93 0.63
C ALA A 122 6.10 10.34 0.33
N GLU A 123 5.44 11.37 0.87
CA GLU A 123 5.93 12.75 0.80
C GLU A 123 7.32 12.90 1.45
N PHE A 124 7.53 12.28 2.61
CA PHE A 124 8.82 12.28 3.28
C PHE A 124 9.91 11.58 2.46
N ASN A 125 9.62 10.39 1.93
CA ASN A 125 10.57 9.66 1.11
C ASN A 125 10.90 10.37 -0.21
N LEU A 126 9.95 11.12 -0.80
CA LEU A 126 10.24 12.01 -1.92
C LEU A 126 11.21 13.12 -1.51
N GLY A 127 11.05 13.68 -0.31
CA GLY A 127 12.00 14.65 0.26
C GLY A 127 13.41 14.07 0.37
N ILE A 128 13.55 12.87 0.94
CA ILE A 128 14.83 12.15 1.04
C ILE A 128 15.43 11.95 -0.35
N MET A 129 14.60 11.56 -1.33
CA MET A 129 15.06 11.29 -2.69
C MET A 129 15.75 12.52 -3.32
N TYR A 130 15.15 13.70 -3.17
CA TYR A 130 15.72 14.96 -3.66
C TYR A 130 16.89 15.45 -2.82
N GLU A 131 16.92 15.19 -1.50
CA GLU A 131 18.03 15.59 -0.65
C GLU A 131 19.29 14.75 -0.90
N ASN A 132 19.14 13.46 -1.18
CA ASN A 132 20.25 12.51 -1.33
C ASN A 132 20.60 12.19 -2.80
N ALA A 133 19.93 12.82 -3.77
CA ALA A 133 20.09 12.55 -5.20
C ALA A 133 19.83 11.07 -5.59
N GLU A 134 18.82 10.46 -4.99
CA GLU A 134 18.45 9.06 -5.26
C GLU A 134 17.61 8.97 -6.54
N GLY A 135 18.26 8.72 -7.68
CA GLY A 135 17.59 8.66 -8.99
C GLY A 135 17.08 10.00 -9.53
N VAL A 136 17.25 11.08 -8.79
CA VAL A 136 17.01 12.46 -9.21
C VAL A 136 18.24 13.31 -8.97
N LYS A 137 18.33 14.48 -9.60
CA LYS A 137 19.35 15.46 -9.23
C LYS A 137 19.03 16.02 -7.83
N GLU A 138 20.07 16.20 -7.02
CA GLU A 138 19.94 16.88 -5.73
C GLU A 138 19.20 18.23 -5.87
N ASP A 139 18.17 18.43 -5.05
CA ASP A 139 17.42 19.67 -4.94
C ASP A 139 16.87 19.85 -3.52
N LYS A 140 17.65 20.51 -2.66
CA LYS A 140 17.29 20.73 -1.26
C LYS A 140 16.09 21.66 -1.06
N THR A 141 15.85 22.59 -1.98
CA THR A 141 14.65 23.43 -1.92
C THR A 141 13.41 22.60 -2.20
N LEU A 142 13.46 21.68 -3.17
CA LEU A 142 12.36 20.75 -3.43
C LEU A 142 12.20 19.71 -2.32
N ALA A 143 13.30 19.19 -1.76
CA ALA A 143 13.28 18.31 -0.59
C ALA A 143 12.55 18.97 0.58
N LYS A 144 12.91 20.22 0.91
CA LYS A 144 12.25 21.03 1.94
C LYS A 144 10.76 21.20 1.67
N GLN A 145 10.34 21.40 0.41
CA GLN A 145 8.92 21.48 0.06
C GLN A 145 8.17 20.17 0.34
N TRP A 146 8.79 19.03 0.04
CA TRP A 146 8.22 17.71 0.34
C TRP A 146 8.13 17.44 1.84
N TYR A 147 9.19 17.73 2.60
CA TYR A 147 9.18 17.63 4.06
C TYR A 147 8.11 18.53 4.69
N LYS A 148 7.94 19.75 4.18
CA LYS A 148 6.86 20.63 4.63
C LYS A 148 5.47 20.01 4.43
N LYS A 149 5.23 19.33 3.30
CA LYS A 149 3.96 18.64 3.06
C LYS A 149 3.75 17.49 4.04
N ALA A 150 4.75 16.62 4.20
CA ALA A 150 4.70 15.51 5.15
C ALA A 150 4.46 15.98 6.59
N CYS A 151 5.15 17.04 7.01
CA CYS A 151 4.96 17.70 8.31
C CYS A 151 3.52 18.20 8.49
N ASN A 152 2.98 18.92 7.51
CA ASN A 152 1.59 19.41 7.54
C ASN A 152 0.57 18.26 7.57
N ASN A 153 0.94 17.08 7.05
CA ASN A 153 0.15 15.86 7.10
C ASN A 153 0.50 14.97 8.31
N GLY A 154 1.12 15.53 9.34
CA GLY A 154 1.26 14.93 10.67
C GLY A 154 2.49 14.05 10.90
N LEU A 155 3.46 14.04 9.98
CA LEU A 155 4.73 13.33 10.21
C LEU A 155 5.75 14.25 10.89
N GLU A 156 5.94 14.08 12.20
CA GLU A 156 6.82 14.91 13.04
C GLU A 156 8.28 14.89 12.57
N ASP A 157 8.79 13.73 12.16
CA ASP A 157 10.16 13.59 11.64
C ASP A 157 10.39 14.49 10.41
N ALA A 158 9.36 14.70 9.59
CA ALA A 158 9.43 15.61 8.47
C ALA A 158 9.43 17.09 8.89
N CYS A 159 8.83 17.45 10.03
CA CYS A 159 8.90 18.80 10.56
C CYS A 159 10.35 19.14 10.95
N SER A 160 11.04 18.20 11.61
CA SER A 160 12.46 18.35 11.95
C SER A 160 13.33 18.54 10.70
N ALA A 161 13.15 17.67 9.69
CA ALA A 161 13.88 17.77 8.42
C ALA A 161 13.60 19.07 7.67
N TYR A 162 12.34 19.53 7.67
CA TYR A 162 11.95 20.82 7.12
C TYR A 162 12.67 21.99 7.82
N GLU A 163 12.65 22.02 9.14
CA GLU A 163 13.30 23.07 9.92
C GLU A 163 14.81 23.10 9.72
N ASP A 164 15.45 21.95 9.60
CA ASP A 164 16.89 21.86 9.40
C ASP A 164 17.31 22.43 8.04
N LEU A 165 16.53 22.16 6.98
CA LEU A 165 16.77 22.79 5.68
C LEU A 165 16.40 24.29 5.68
N ASP A 166 15.36 24.71 6.43
CA ASP A 166 15.02 26.12 6.61
C ASP A 166 16.15 26.92 7.28
N LYS A 167 16.73 26.38 8.36
CA LYS A 167 17.89 26.97 9.07
C LYS A 167 19.13 27.07 8.19
N GLN A 168 19.29 26.15 7.24
CA GLN A 168 20.38 26.16 6.25
C GLN A 168 20.16 27.17 5.11
N GLY A 169 18.99 27.81 5.04
CA GLY A 169 18.67 28.83 4.05
C GLY A 169 18.16 28.30 2.71
N PHE A 170 17.66 27.05 2.66
CA PHE A 170 17.01 26.48 1.48
C PHE A 170 15.53 26.85 1.35
#